data_AF-A0A7J4ADQ1-F1
#
_entry.id   AF-A0A7J4ADQ1-F1
#
_cell.length_a   1.000
_cell.length_b   1.000
_cell.length_c   1.000
_cell.angle_alpha   90.00
_cell.angle_beta   90.00
_cell.angle_gamma   90.00
#
_symmetry.space_group_name_H-M   'P 1'
#
loop_
_entity.id
_entity.type
_entity.pdbx_description
1 polymer ?
#
loop_
_entity_poly.entity_id
_entity_poly.type
_entity_poly.pdbx_seq_one_letter_code
_entity_poly.pdbx_strand_id
1 'polypeptide(L)'
;MIKIESILGKRLIIVDSLSEVKKAEKGDVIVCGSHGGKSVADYIINNNLFEIGGLIVNDAGIGKNEAGIFALKYLEKYNIPVAAVSHYSAKIGDGEDVYENGIISKVNSIALDKGVRIGMKAKEAAYILLDAKIESDLTRFIYKFDEIEKIIIVRLRPGSDILPSLEKLCKENNIETAIVLNMIGSLRKASILLPVVKEGNVYYTEPIEFQGPLEFLSGQGFIIKDSEGLFIHIHGCFSDSKGNAYGGHLNKFGNIVLATLDITIALPKKTRLIRMIDKDVNIGTMWIIE
;
A
#
# COMPACT_ATOMS: atom_id res chain seq x y z
N MET A 1 13.29 -2.52 25.76
CA MET A 1 13.48 -3.80 25.05
C MET A 1 13.91 -3.46 23.64
N ILE A 2 14.93 -4.12 23.08
CA ILE A 2 15.37 -3.90 21.70
C ILE A 2 14.99 -5.11 20.85
N LYS A 3 14.17 -4.89 19.83
CA LYS A 3 13.84 -5.88 18.80
C LYS A 3 14.39 -5.37 17.47
N ILE A 4 15.14 -6.22 16.78
CA ILE A 4 15.69 -5.90 15.46
C ILE A 4 15.11 -6.90 14.47
N GLU A 5 14.35 -6.40 13.52
CA GLU A 5 13.79 -7.18 12.42
C GLU A 5 14.58 -6.89 11.14
N SER A 6 14.77 -7.91 10.31
CA SER A 6 15.34 -7.74 8.96
C SER A 6 14.22 -7.79 7.95
N ILE A 7 14.07 -6.70 7.18
CA ILE A 7 13.00 -6.52 6.19
C ILE A 7 13.67 -6.10 4.89
N LEU A 8 13.57 -6.95 3.86
CA LEU A 8 14.20 -6.71 2.54
C LEU A 8 15.70 -6.37 2.63
N GLY A 9 16.43 -7.03 3.54
CA GLY A 9 17.86 -6.80 3.74
C GLY A 9 18.21 -5.52 4.51
N LYS A 10 17.23 -4.75 4.98
CA LYS A 10 17.42 -3.59 5.86
C LYS A 10 16.93 -3.88 7.26
N ARG A 11 17.38 -3.09 8.25
CA ARG A 11 17.05 -3.35 9.66
C ARG A 11 16.01 -2.35 10.17
N LEU A 12 14.97 -2.91 10.75
CA LEU A 12 13.98 -2.18 11.52
C LEU A 12 14.30 -2.38 13.01
N ILE A 13 14.58 -1.29 13.71
CA ILE A 13 14.95 -1.30 15.13
C ILE A 13 13.77 -0.77 15.93
N ILE A 14 13.12 -1.65 16.68
CA ILE A 14 11.98 -1.34 17.54
C ILE A 14 12.48 -1.29 18.99
N VAL A 15 12.30 -0.13 19.64
CA VAL A 15 12.83 0.14 20.99
C VAL A 15 11.88 0.95 21.86
N ASP A 16 11.87 0.68 23.16
CA ASP A 16 11.08 1.49 24.11
C ASP A 16 11.68 2.89 24.28
N SER A 17 13.01 2.96 24.39
CA SER A 17 13.77 4.20 24.52
C SER A 17 14.83 4.35 23.43
N LEU A 18 14.93 5.53 22.83
CA LEU A 18 15.97 5.81 21.83
C LEU A 18 17.38 5.66 22.41
N SER A 19 17.54 5.87 23.72
CA SER A 19 18.82 5.72 24.41
C SER A 19 19.38 4.29 24.41
N GLU A 20 18.55 3.31 24.07
CA GLU A 20 18.92 1.91 23.87
C GLU A 20 19.65 1.69 22.53
N VAL A 21 19.45 2.58 21.54
CA VAL A 21 20.10 2.49 20.23
C VAL A 21 21.53 3.03 20.29
N LYS A 22 22.50 2.15 20.58
CA LYS A 22 23.93 2.52 20.65
C LYS A 22 24.59 2.68 19.29
N LYS A 23 24.09 1.98 18.28
CA LYS A 23 24.58 2.01 16.90
C LYS A 23 23.40 1.80 15.96
N ALA A 24 23.38 2.54 14.85
CA ALA A 24 22.52 2.29 13.72
C ALA A 24 23.39 2.25 12.46
N GLU A 25 23.05 1.35 11.55
CA GLU A 25 23.65 1.27 10.22
C GLU A 25 22.93 2.24 9.27
N LYS A 26 23.60 2.56 8.17
CA LYS A 26 23.03 3.41 7.13
C LYS A 26 21.74 2.79 6.59
N GLY A 27 20.67 3.58 6.60
CA GLY A 27 19.36 3.16 6.12
C GLY A 27 18.48 2.45 7.15
N ASP A 28 18.96 2.20 8.37
CA ASP A 28 18.13 1.64 9.43
C ASP A 28 16.95 2.55 9.76
N VAL A 29 15.78 1.96 10.00
CA VAL A 29 14.64 2.71 10.55
C VAL A 29 14.48 2.37 12.01
N ILE A 30 14.30 3.41 12.81
CA ILE A 30 14.09 3.28 14.24
C ILE A 30 12.64 3.62 14.54
N VAL A 31 11.92 2.69 15.16
CA VAL A 31 10.59 2.91 15.74
C VAL A 31 10.73 2.90 17.24
N CYS A 32 10.37 4.01 17.88
CA CYS A 32 10.67 4.21 19.28
C CYS A 32 9.44 4.63 20.09
N GLY A 33 9.30 4.06 21.29
CA GLY A 33 8.32 4.47 22.30
C GLY A 33 8.56 5.89 22.85
N SER A 34 9.73 6.48 22.63
CA SER A 34 10.09 7.83 23.08
C SER A 34 9.26 8.90 22.40
N HIS A 35 9.09 10.03 23.10
CA HIS A 35 8.48 11.21 22.50
C HIS A 35 9.45 11.93 21.55
N GLY A 36 8.96 12.62 20.53
CA GLY A 36 9.75 13.38 19.55
C GLY A 36 10.35 14.70 20.05
N GLY A 37 10.77 14.79 21.31
CA GLY A 37 11.23 16.04 21.90
C GLY A 37 12.67 16.42 21.59
N LYS A 38 13.14 17.54 22.16
CA LYS A 38 14.52 18.03 21.98
C LYS A 38 15.57 17.00 22.40
N SER A 39 15.33 16.26 23.47
CA SER A 39 16.22 15.19 23.93
C SER A 39 16.45 14.11 22.87
N VAL A 40 15.42 13.75 22.09
CA VAL A 40 15.53 12.80 20.98
C VAL A 40 16.36 13.38 19.85
N ALA A 41 16.11 14.65 19.49
CA ALA A 41 16.92 15.33 18.48
C ALA A 41 18.40 15.37 18.90
N ASP A 42 18.69 15.87 20.11
CA ASP A 42 20.06 15.97 20.65
C ASP A 42 20.73 14.59 20.70
N TYR A 43 19.99 13.52 21.02
CA TYR A 43 20.52 12.16 21.02
C TYR A 43 21.00 11.70 19.64
N ILE A 44 20.20 11.92 18.59
CA ILE A 44 20.58 11.60 17.20
C ILE A 44 21.86 12.33 16.81
N ILE A 45 21.95 13.64 17.11
CA ILE A 45 23.12 14.47 16.78
C ILE A 45 24.36 13.97 17.54
N ASN A 46 24.25 13.81 18.86
CA ASN A 46 25.39 13.50 19.72
C ASN A 46 25.94 12.08 19.50
N ASN A 47 25.12 11.16 19.00
CA ASN A 47 25.53 9.81 18.66
C ASN A 47 25.81 9.61 17.16
N ASN A 48 25.85 10.71 16.39
CA ASN A 48 26.18 10.70 14.96
C ASN A 48 25.28 9.77 14.12
N LEU A 49 23.99 9.69 14.45
CA LEU A 49 22.99 8.83 13.79
C LEU A 49 22.34 9.51 12.58
N PHE A 50 23.15 10.15 11.73
CA PHE A 50 22.66 10.98 10.62
C PHE A 50 22.20 10.16 9.41
N GLU A 51 22.69 8.94 9.26
CA GLU A 51 22.47 8.11 8.07
C GLU A 51 21.31 7.12 8.22
N ILE A 52 20.49 7.25 9.27
CA ILE A 52 19.29 6.42 9.44
C ILE A 52 18.29 6.67 8.30
N GLY A 53 17.58 5.62 7.89
CA GLY A 53 16.52 5.68 6.89
C GLY A 53 15.31 6.48 7.37
N GLY A 54 15.06 6.47 8.67
CA GLY A 54 14.06 7.33 9.31
C GLY A 54 13.82 7.02 10.79
N LEU A 55 13.07 7.90 11.43
CA LEU A 55 12.71 7.82 12.85
C LEU A 55 11.20 7.96 13.05
N ILE A 56 10.60 7.02 13.78
CA ILE A 56 9.20 7.08 14.22
C ILE A 56 9.18 7.18 15.75
N VAL A 57 8.47 8.18 16.26
CA VAL A 57 8.37 8.49 17.70
C VAL A 57 6.90 8.68 18.11
N ASN A 58 6.63 8.84 19.39
CA ASN A 58 5.32 9.25 19.89
C ASN A 58 5.20 10.79 19.95
N ASP A 59 4.03 11.36 19.62
CA ASP A 59 3.83 12.82 19.71
C ASP A 59 3.70 13.33 21.14
N ALA A 60 3.43 12.45 22.10
CA ALA A 60 3.23 12.76 23.52
C ALA A 60 2.25 13.93 23.77
N GLY A 61 1.19 14.01 22.97
CA GLY A 61 0.21 15.09 23.06
C GLY A 61 0.73 16.44 22.54
N ILE A 62 1.84 16.43 21.79
CA ILE A 62 2.54 17.58 21.18
C ILE A 62 3.17 18.52 22.22
N GLY A 63 2.51 18.76 23.36
CA GLY A 63 3.00 19.63 24.42
C GLY A 63 3.02 21.12 24.03
N LYS A 64 3.28 21.97 25.02
CA LYS A 64 3.40 23.42 24.82
C LYS A 64 4.51 23.72 23.81
N ASN A 65 4.23 24.60 22.85
CA ASN A 65 5.19 25.01 21.81
C ASN A 65 5.76 23.82 21.00
N GLU A 66 4.95 22.79 20.76
CA GLU A 66 5.36 21.59 19.99
C GLU A 66 6.52 20.79 20.61
N ALA A 67 6.70 20.89 21.94
CA ALA A 67 7.82 20.27 22.66
C ALA A 67 7.93 18.74 22.47
N GLY A 68 6.81 18.04 22.29
CA GLY A 68 6.72 16.60 22.07
C GLY A 68 7.05 16.15 20.64
N ILE A 69 7.12 17.07 19.68
CA ILE A 69 7.44 16.79 18.26
C ILE A 69 8.58 17.66 17.72
N PHE A 70 9.31 18.35 18.59
CA PHE A 70 10.44 19.23 18.24
C PHE A 70 11.42 18.59 17.26
N ALA A 71 11.70 17.29 17.41
CA ALA A 71 12.63 16.54 16.58
C ALA A 71 12.22 16.54 15.09
N LEU A 72 10.92 16.60 14.77
CA LEU A 72 10.45 16.58 13.38
C LEU A 72 11.04 17.74 12.60
N LYS A 73 10.82 18.98 13.09
CA LYS A 73 11.32 20.20 12.45
C LYS A 73 12.84 20.36 12.61
N TYR A 74 13.40 19.94 13.74
CA TYR A 74 14.83 20.13 13.97
C TYR A 74 15.69 19.23 13.08
N LEU A 75 15.28 17.97 12.89
CA LEU A 75 16.04 16.98 12.13
C LEU A 75 15.88 17.12 10.60
N GLU A 76 14.93 17.92 10.11
CA GLU A 76 14.87 18.32 8.68
C GLU A 76 16.18 18.96 8.22
N LYS A 77 16.83 19.76 9.07
CA LYS A 77 18.11 20.42 8.77
C LYS A 77 19.25 19.45 8.45
N TYR A 78 19.09 18.20 8.87
CA TYR A 78 20.05 17.11 8.68
C TYR A 78 19.54 16.09 7.64
N ASN A 79 18.45 16.41 6.93
CA ASN A 79 17.84 15.56 5.92
C ASN A 79 17.37 14.20 6.46
N ILE A 80 16.96 14.14 7.74
CA ILE A 80 16.49 12.90 8.38
C ILE A 80 14.95 12.84 8.30
N PRO A 81 14.37 11.78 7.73
CA PRO A 81 12.93 11.57 7.76
C PRO A 81 12.43 11.27 9.17
N VAL A 82 11.44 12.02 9.64
CA VAL A 82 10.85 11.80 10.97
C VAL A 82 9.33 11.87 10.91
N ALA A 83 8.68 10.91 11.56
CA ALA A 83 7.25 10.91 11.79
C ALA A 83 6.92 10.68 13.27
N ALA A 84 5.76 11.16 13.72
CA ALA A 84 5.25 10.91 15.05
C ALA A 84 3.89 10.21 14.98
N VAL A 85 3.66 9.22 15.85
CA VAL A 85 2.36 8.61 16.07
C VAL A 85 1.56 9.38 17.12
N SER A 86 0.24 9.29 17.04
CA SER A 86 -0.66 9.85 18.06
C SER A 86 -0.52 9.11 19.39
N HIS A 87 -0.34 9.84 20.48
CA HIS A 87 -0.43 9.30 21.84
C HIS A 87 -1.80 8.66 22.16
N TYR A 88 -2.86 8.96 21.41
CA TYR A 88 -4.14 8.26 21.51
C TYR A 88 -4.14 6.88 20.85
N SER A 89 -3.20 6.62 19.94
CA SER A 89 -3.12 5.37 19.15
C SER A 89 -2.09 4.37 19.67
N ALA A 90 -1.08 4.84 20.40
CA ALA A 90 -0.02 4.00 20.96
C ALA A 90 0.53 4.59 22.26
N LYS A 91 0.96 3.70 23.16
CA LYS A 91 1.55 4.01 24.46
C LYS A 91 2.93 4.63 24.29
N ILE A 92 3.17 5.70 25.05
CA ILE A 92 4.50 6.28 25.19
C ILE A 92 5.34 5.34 26.06
N GLY A 93 6.59 5.11 25.66
CA GLY A 93 7.54 4.23 26.33
C GLY A 93 7.42 2.75 25.94
N ASP A 94 6.59 2.42 24.95
CA ASP A 94 6.41 1.06 24.43
C ASP A 94 6.66 1.07 22.91
N GLY A 95 7.83 0.59 22.49
CA GLY A 95 8.23 0.61 21.08
C GLY A 95 7.40 -0.31 20.20
N GLU A 96 7.04 -1.48 20.73
CA GLU A 96 6.25 -2.47 19.99
C GLU A 96 4.81 -1.95 19.78
N ASP A 97 4.21 -1.32 20.79
CA ASP A 97 2.88 -0.71 20.65
C ASP A 97 2.88 0.48 19.68
N VAL A 98 3.94 1.30 19.67
CA VAL A 98 4.13 2.34 18.64
C VAL A 98 4.19 1.72 17.25
N TYR A 99 4.88 0.60 17.07
CA TYR A 99 5.00 -0.06 15.77
C TYR A 99 3.70 -0.71 15.28
N GLU A 100 3.05 -1.53 16.11
CA GLU A 100 1.90 -2.34 15.70
C GLU A 100 0.60 -1.52 15.70
N ASN A 101 0.41 -0.63 16.67
CA ASN A 101 -0.86 0.08 16.86
C ASN A 101 -0.84 1.54 16.41
N GLY A 102 0.34 2.18 16.43
CA GLY A 102 0.52 3.60 16.18
C GLY A 102 -0.06 4.07 14.84
N ILE A 103 -0.69 5.25 14.88
CA ILE A 103 -1.21 5.98 13.72
C ILE A 103 -0.46 7.31 13.63
N ILE A 104 0.15 7.57 12.48
CA ILE A 104 0.94 8.78 12.23
C ILE A 104 0.07 10.04 12.43
N SER A 105 0.45 10.91 13.35
CA SER A 105 -0.21 12.19 13.64
C SER A 105 0.52 13.39 13.05
N LYS A 106 1.85 13.31 12.90
CA LYS A 106 2.70 14.37 12.35
C LYS A 106 3.84 13.78 11.52
N VAL A 107 4.25 14.52 10.51
CA VAL A 107 5.37 14.17 9.62
C VAL A 107 6.19 15.42 9.34
N ASN A 108 7.49 15.26 9.16
CA ASN A 108 8.33 16.32 8.59
C ASN A 108 8.34 16.27 7.05
N SER A 109 8.85 17.31 6.41
CA SER A 109 8.90 17.44 4.94
C SER A 109 9.65 16.28 4.28
N ILE A 110 10.78 15.85 4.86
CA ILE A 110 11.59 14.75 4.30
C ILE A 110 10.82 13.42 4.32
N ALA A 111 10.12 13.10 5.42
CA ALA A 111 9.28 11.91 5.51
C ALA A 111 8.06 12.00 4.58
N LEU A 112 7.47 13.19 4.44
CA LEU A 112 6.38 13.46 3.50
C LEU A 112 6.83 13.20 2.05
N ASP A 113 8.01 13.67 1.65
CA ASP A 113 8.58 13.47 0.32
C ASP A 113 8.91 11.99 0.04
N LYS A 114 9.26 11.22 1.07
CA LYS A 114 9.41 9.77 0.96
C LYS A 114 8.08 9.03 0.77
N GLY A 115 6.96 9.61 1.19
CA GLY A 115 5.62 9.02 1.00
C GLY A 115 4.84 8.80 2.30
N VAL A 116 5.43 9.10 3.46
CA VAL A 116 4.71 8.98 4.74
C VAL A 116 3.58 10.02 4.79
N ARG A 117 2.41 9.63 5.30
CA ARG A 117 1.23 10.49 5.41
C ARG A 117 0.64 10.43 6.82
N ILE A 118 0.00 11.53 7.24
CA ILE A 118 -0.82 11.55 8.46
C ILE A 118 -2.00 10.58 8.27
N GLY A 119 -2.35 9.82 9.32
CA GLY A 119 -3.38 8.78 9.31
C GLY A 119 -2.86 7.39 8.92
N MET A 120 -1.64 7.29 8.39
CA MET A 120 -0.99 6.02 8.05
C MET A 120 -0.66 5.20 9.31
N LYS A 121 -0.61 3.87 9.20
CA LYS A 121 -0.09 3.02 10.29
C LYS A 121 1.43 3.19 10.44
N ALA A 122 1.94 3.13 11.66
CA ALA A 122 3.37 3.26 11.94
C ALA A 122 4.20 2.20 11.21
N LYS A 123 3.70 0.97 11.12
CA LYS A 123 4.29 -0.13 10.35
C LYS A 123 4.44 0.19 8.85
N GLU A 124 3.37 0.71 8.23
CA GLU A 124 3.40 1.14 6.83
C GLU A 124 4.40 2.29 6.61
N ALA A 125 4.43 3.26 7.53
CA ALA A 125 5.39 4.35 7.51
C ALA A 125 6.84 3.86 7.66
N ALA A 126 7.09 2.89 8.54
CA ALA A 126 8.42 2.32 8.74
C ALA A 126 8.94 1.68 7.45
N TYR A 127 8.08 0.96 6.72
CA TYR A 127 8.46 0.35 5.44
C TYR A 127 8.77 1.36 4.35
N ILE A 128 8.01 2.45 4.28
CA ILE A 128 8.32 3.58 3.39
C ILE A 128 9.68 4.20 3.76
N LEU A 129 9.92 4.41 5.06
CA LEU A 129 11.15 5.03 5.56
C LEU A 129 12.38 4.15 5.44
N LEU A 130 12.22 2.82 5.43
CA LEU A 130 13.31 1.90 5.15
C LEU A 130 13.91 2.21 3.78
N ASP A 131 13.20 2.98 2.93
CA ASP A 131 13.65 3.40 1.61
C ASP A 131 14.24 2.19 0.93
N ALA A 132 13.50 1.07 1.03
CA ALA A 132 13.73 -0.10 0.25
C ALA A 132 13.45 0.31 -1.19
N LYS A 133 14.36 1.12 -1.74
CA LYS A 133 14.83 0.98 -3.09
C LYS A 133 15.12 -0.51 -3.19
N ILE A 134 14.19 -1.21 -3.83
CA ILE A 134 14.58 -2.33 -4.66
C ILE A 134 15.71 -1.78 -5.49
N GLU A 135 16.94 -2.16 -5.15
CA GLU A 135 17.99 -2.11 -6.15
C GLU A 135 17.43 -2.91 -7.31
N SER A 136 17.10 -2.16 -8.35
CA SER A 136 16.38 -2.62 -9.50
C SER A 136 17.31 -3.53 -10.28
N ASP A 137 17.34 -4.80 -9.90
CA ASP A 137 17.36 -5.83 -10.91
C ASP A 137 15.98 -5.72 -11.57
N LEU A 138 15.89 -4.87 -12.61
CA LEU A 138 14.70 -4.33 -13.29
C LEU A 138 13.70 -5.39 -13.84
N THR A 139 13.80 -6.64 -13.40
CA THR A 139 13.07 -7.77 -13.99
C THR A 139 12.38 -8.70 -13.01
N ARG A 140 12.56 -8.58 -11.68
CA ARG A 140 11.96 -9.58 -10.77
C ARG A 140 11.51 -9.02 -9.42
N PHE A 141 10.27 -8.53 -9.40
CA PHE A 141 9.45 -8.67 -8.19
C PHE A 141 8.87 -10.09 -8.15
N ILE A 142 9.56 -11.01 -7.47
CA ILE A 142 8.95 -12.31 -7.14
C ILE A 142 8.10 -12.09 -5.90
N TYR A 143 6.84 -11.80 -6.12
CA TYR A 143 5.80 -11.83 -5.10
C TYR A 143 5.53 -13.29 -4.71
N LYS A 144 5.96 -13.70 -3.52
CA LYS A 144 5.74 -15.07 -3.03
C LYS A 144 4.53 -15.09 -2.10
N PHE A 145 3.53 -15.88 -2.48
CA PHE A 145 2.48 -16.32 -1.56
C PHE A 145 2.81 -17.76 -1.19
N ASP A 146 3.19 -18.00 0.07
CA ASP A 146 3.52 -19.35 0.50
C ASP A 146 2.28 -20.25 0.63
N GLU A 147 1.12 -19.64 0.94
CA GLU A 147 -0.11 -20.37 1.22
C GLU A 147 -1.35 -19.61 0.72
N ILE A 148 -2.30 -20.35 0.13
CA ILE A 148 -3.66 -19.87 -0.16
C ILE A 148 -4.56 -20.29 1.02
N GLU A 149 -5.22 -19.32 1.65
CA GLU A 149 -6.17 -19.58 2.73
C GLU A 149 -7.47 -20.19 2.18
N LYS A 150 -8.02 -19.59 1.12
CA LYS A 150 -9.31 -19.98 0.56
C LYS A 150 -9.41 -19.71 -0.93
N ILE A 151 -10.10 -20.59 -1.65
CA ILE A 151 -10.58 -20.35 -3.01
C ILE A 151 -12.10 -20.15 -2.95
N ILE A 152 -12.58 -19.10 -3.60
CA ILE A 152 -13.99 -18.73 -3.69
C ILE A 152 -14.40 -18.75 -5.16
N ILE A 153 -15.47 -19.48 -5.47
CA ILE A 153 -16.10 -19.47 -6.79
C ILE A 153 -17.33 -18.58 -6.72
N VAL A 154 -17.39 -17.58 -7.60
CA VAL A 154 -18.44 -16.57 -7.65
C VAL A 154 -19.14 -16.67 -9.00
N ARG A 155 -20.46 -16.57 -8.99
CA ARG A 155 -21.26 -16.39 -10.20
C ARG A 155 -22.00 -15.07 -10.14
N LEU A 156 -21.73 -14.18 -11.09
CA LEU A 156 -22.54 -12.97 -11.30
C LEU A 156 -23.73 -13.28 -12.21
N ARG A 157 -24.88 -12.70 -11.86
CA ARG A 157 -26.16 -12.90 -12.55
C ARG A 157 -26.35 -11.89 -13.68
N PRO A 158 -27.26 -12.15 -14.64
CA PRO A 158 -27.65 -11.18 -15.66
C PRO A 158 -27.96 -9.79 -15.06
N GLY A 159 -27.41 -8.75 -15.68
CA GLY A 159 -27.64 -7.36 -15.28
C GLY A 159 -26.70 -6.84 -14.19
N SER A 160 -25.92 -7.70 -13.55
CA SER A 160 -24.85 -7.27 -12.64
C SER A 160 -23.74 -6.53 -13.38
N ASP A 161 -23.21 -5.47 -12.77
CA ASP A 161 -21.95 -4.84 -13.19
C ASP A 161 -20.79 -5.50 -12.47
N ILE A 162 -19.73 -5.88 -13.18
CA ILE A 162 -18.63 -6.72 -12.67
C ILE A 162 -17.97 -6.10 -11.43
N LEU A 163 -17.33 -4.92 -11.58
CA LEU A 163 -16.51 -4.36 -10.49
C LEU A 163 -17.34 -3.94 -9.27
N PRO A 164 -18.53 -3.31 -9.43
CA PRO A 164 -19.41 -3.02 -8.30
C PRO A 164 -19.89 -4.28 -7.58
N SER A 165 -20.16 -5.37 -8.31
CA SER A 165 -20.59 -6.63 -7.70
C SER A 165 -19.46 -7.31 -6.91
N LEU A 166 -18.23 -7.28 -7.43
CA LEU A 166 -17.05 -7.76 -6.70
C LEU A 166 -16.77 -6.93 -5.45
N GLU A 167 -16.89 -5.60 -5.54
CA GLU A 167 -16.74 -4.71 -4.39
C GLU A 167 -17.77 -5.03 -3.29
N LYS A 168 -19.03 -5.21 -3.68
CA LYS A 168 -20.11 -5.60 -2.76
C LYS A 168 -19.80 -6.95 -2.10
N LEU A 169 -19.43 -7.96 -2.90
CA LEU A 169 -19.08 -9.30 -2.41
C LEU A 169 -17.93 -9.24 -1.38
N CYS A 170 -16.90 -8.44 -1.66
CA CYS A 170 -15.77 -8.31 -0.75
C CYS A 170 -16.16 -7.63 0.57
N LYS A 171 -16.97 -6.56 0.50
CA LYS A 171 -17.50 -5.89 1.71
C LYS A 171 -18.35 -6.82 2.57
N GLU A 172 -19.27 -7.56 1.96
CA GLU A 172 -20.18 -8.47 2.68
C GLU A 172 -19.45 -9.65 3.34
N ASN A 173 -18.28 -10.04 2.83
CA ASN A 173 -17.51 -11.18 3.31
C ASN A 173 -16.21 -10.79 4.01
N ASN A 174 -16.00 -9.49 4.31
CA ASN A 174 -14.77 -8.95 4.92
C ASN A 174 -13.49 -9.37 4.18
N ILE A 175 -13.52 -9.39 2.84
CA ILE A 175 -12.36 -9.73 2.01
C ILE A 175 -11.56 -8.45 1.75
N GLU A 176 -10.36 -8.39 2.33
CA GLU A 176 -9.45 -7.24 2.19
C GLU A 176 -8.36 -7.46 1.14
N THR A 177 -8.06 -8.71 0.80
CA THR A 177 -7.05 -9.05 -0.22
C THR A 177 -7.49 -10.30 -0.97
N ALA A 178 -7.48 -10.23 -2.30
CA ALA A 178 -7.88 -11.31 -3.17
C ALA A 178 -7.18 -11.23 -4.53
N ILE A 179 -6.87 -12.39 -5.10
CA ILE A 179 -6.34 -12.55 -6.45
C ILE A 179 -7.46 -13.13 -7.32
N VAL A 180 -7.82 -12.43 -8.38
CA VAL A 180 -8.78 -12.92 -9.36
C VAL A 180 -8.02 -13.80 -10.34
N LEU A 181 -8.17 -15.12 -10.19
CA LEU A 181 -7.44 -16.13 -10.97
C LEU A 181 -8.01 -16.26 -12.39
N ASN A 182 -9.33 -16.21 -12.52
CA ASN A 182 -10.01 -16.24 -13.80
C ASN A 182 -11.42 -15.63 -13.69
N MET A 183 -11.92 -15.20 -14.85
CA MET A 183 -13.27 -14.71 -15.08
C MET A 183 -13.67 -15.10 -16.50
N ILE A 184 -14.80 -15.80 -16.67
CA ILE A 184 -15.35 -16.17 -17.98
C ILE A 184 -16.86 -16.01 -17.99
N GLY A 185 -17.45 -15.74 -19.15
CA GLY A 185 -18.91 -15.62 -19.28
C GLY A 185 -19.32 -14.70 -20.42
N SER A 186 -20.45 -13.99 -20.29
CA SER A 186 -20.95 -13.12 -21.37
C SER A 186 -21.42 -11.77 -20.88
N LEU A 187 -21.24 -10.74 -21.71
CA LEU A 187 -21.60 -9.35 -21.43
C LEU A 187 -22.58 -8.78 -22.46
N ARG A 188 -23.49 -7.92 -21.99
CA ARG A 188 -24.36 -7.10 -22.85
C ARG A 188 -23.72 -5.76 -23.19
N LYS A 189 -22.74 -5.34 -22.38
CA LYS A 189 -21.94 -4.14 -22.55
C LYS A 189 -20.59 -4.35 -21.88
N ALA A 190 -19.51 -3.92 -22.53
CA ALA A 190 -18.19 -3.81 -21.93
C ALA A 190 -17.72 -2.35 -21.98
N SER A 191 -16.94 -1.94 -20.98
CA SER A 191 -16.32 -0.62 -20.91
C SER A 191 -14.89 -0.78 -20.41
N ILE A 192 -13.93 -0.36 -21.24
CA ILE A 192 -12.50 -0.51 -20.96
C ILE A 192 -11.74 0.81 -21.06
N LEU A 193 -10.57 0.84 -20.43
CA LEU A 193 -9.60 1.92 -20.46
C LEU A 193 -8.28 1.38 -21.02
N LEU A 194 -7.60 2.18 -21.85
CA LEU A 194 -6.28 1.85 -22.40
C LEU A 194 -5.25 2.89 -21.98
N PRO A 195 -3.98 2.50 -21.77
CA PRO A 195 -2.94 3.47 -21.44
C PRO A 195 -2.64 4.38 -22.63
N VAL A 196 -2.43 5.67 -22.36
CA VAL A 196 -1.99 6.69 -23.31
C VAL A 196 -0.89 7.52 -22.69
N VAL A 197 0.08 7.96 -23.51
CA VAL A 197 1.17 8.82 -23.06
C VAL A 197 0.88 10.26 -23.50
N LYS A 198 0.91 11.19 -22.55
CA LYS A 198 0.82 12.63 -22.81
C LYS A 198 1.90 13.35 -22.01
N GLU A 199 2.72 14.15 -22.68
CA GLU A 199 3.76 14.96 -22.04
C GLU A 199 4.69 14.14 -21.12
N GLY A 200 5.05 12.92 -21.56
CA GLY A 200 5.91 12.01 -20.79
C GLY A 200 5.24 11.28 -19.62
N ASN A 201 3.96 11.55 -19.34
CA ASN A 201 3.19 10.89 -18.29
C ASN A 201 2.21 9.86 -18.87
N VAL A 202 1.94 8.80 -18.11
CA VAL A 202 0.98 7.74 -18.47
C VAL A 202 -0.39 8.06 -17.89
N TYR A 203 -1.40 8.10 -18.76
CA TYR A 203 -2.81 8.28 -18.41
C TYR A 203 -3.63 7.12 -18.99
N TYR A 204 -4.94 7.13 -18.71
CA TYR A 204 -5.89 6.26 -19.39
C TYR A 204 -6.71 7.05 -20.42
N THR A 205 -7.23 6.36 -21.43
CA THR A 205 -8.25 6.88 -22.34
C THR A 205 -9.52 7.23 -21.58
N GLU A 206 -10.40 8.02 -22.20
CA GLU A 206 -11.83 7.97 -21.86
C GLU A 206 -12.36 6.53 -22.04
N PRO A 207 -13.46 6.15 -21.36
CA PRO A 207 -14.05 4.83 -21.49
C PRO A 207 -14.39 4.47 -22.93
N ILE A 208 -13.84 3.36 -23.42
CA ILE A 208 -14.17 2.78 -24.71
C ILE A 208 -15.26 1.73 -24.49
N GLU A 209 -16.43 1.94 -25.08
CA GLU A 209 -17.60 1.11 -24.87
C GLU A 209 -17.90 0.19 -26.04
N PHE A 210 -18.31 -1.04 -25.71
CA PHE A 210 -18.70 -2.06 -26.66
C PHE A 210 -20.10 -2.57 -26.31
N GLN A 211 -20.98 -2.61 -27.30
CA GLN A 211 -22.32 -3.18 -27.15
C GLN A 211 -22.29 -4.66 -27.49
N GLY A 212 -23.02 -5.46 -26.71
CA GLY A 212 -23.07 -6.90 -26.87
C GLY A 212 -24.08 -7.41 -27.92
N PRO A 213 -24.23 -8.74 -28.01
CA PRO A 213 -23.64 -9.75 -27.12
C PRO A 213 -22.12 -9.88 -27.29
N LEU A 214 -21.41 -10.00 -26.15
CA LEU A 214 -19.97 -10.24 -26.08
C LEU A 214 -19.70 -11.52 -25.29
N GLU A 215 -18.76 -12.33 -25.75
CA GLU A 215 -18.19 -13.41 -24.94
C GLU A 215 -16.98 -12.88 -24.16
N PHE A 216 -17.03 -12.95 -22.84
CA PHE A 216 -15.94 -12.60 -21.94
C PHE A 216 -14.99 -13.79 -21.79
N LEU A 217 -13.85 -13.70 -22.46
CA LEU A 217 -12.94 -14.82 -22.67
C LEU A 217 -12.01 -15.03 -21.47
N SER A 218 -11.58 -13.94 -20.83
CA SER A 218 -10.69 -13.99 -19.69
C SER A 218 -10.69 -12.67 -18.93
N GLY A 219 -10.53 -12.75 -17.61
CA GLY A 219 -10.20 -11.61 -16.78
C GLY A 219 -9.37 -12.04 -15.57
N GLN A 220 -8.38 -11.23 -15.22
CA GLN A 220 -7.47 -11.45 -14.10
C GLN A 220 -7.15 -10.12 -13.43
N GLY A 221 -6.78 -10.18 -12.16
CA GLY A 221 -6.48 -8.97 -11.41
C GLY A 221 -6.35 -9.17 -9.92
N PHE A 222 -6.39 -8.06 -9.19
CA PHE A 222 -6.24 -8.01 -7.75
C PHE A 222 -7.35 -7.18 -7.11
N ILE A 223 -7.73 -7.55 -5.89
CA ILE A 223 -8.63 -6.83 -5.01
C ILE A 223 -7.88 -6.57 -3.72
N ILE A 224 -7.79 -5.31 -3.31
CA ILE A 224 -6.92 -4.88 -2.21
C ILE A 224 -7.62 -3.78 -1.43
N LYS A 225 -7.52 -3.81 -0.11
CA LYS A 225 -7.96 -2.74 0.76
C LYS A 225 -6.80 -1.82 1.12
N ASP A 226 -6.94 -0.54 0.81
CA ASP A 226 -6.04 0.53 1.22
C ASP A 226 -6.76 1.52 2.17
N SER A 227 -6.14 2.68 2.42
CA SER A 227 -6.70 3.73 3.28
C SER A 227 -7.93 4.42 2.68
N GLU A 228 -8.13 4.33 1.37
CA GLU A 228 -9.25 4.97 0.65
C GLU A 228 -10.42 4.00 0.41
N GLY A 229 -10.17 2.69 0.46
CA GLY A 229 -11.19 1.66 0.40
C GLY A 229 -10.73 0.41 -0.33
N LEU A 230 -11.67 -0.27 -1.00
CA LEU A 230 -11.33 -1.39 -1.87
C LEU A 230 -10.91 -0.89 -3.25
N PHE A 231 -9.64 -1.12 -3.56
CA PHE A 231 -9.07 -1.01 -4.88
C PHE A 231 -9.24 -2.34 -5.64
N ILE A 232 -9.85 -2.28 -6.82
CA ILE A 232 -10.07 -3.44 -7.69
C ILE A 232 -9.44 -3.13 -9.05
N HIS A 233 -8.42 -3.88 -9.42
CA HIS A 233 -7.70 -3.71 -10.69
C HIS A 233 -7.81 -5.00 -11.50
N ILE A 234 -8.62 -4.96 -12.55
CA ILE A 234 -8.85 -6.11 -13.42
C ILE A 234 -8.60 -5.72 -14.86
N HIS A 235 -7.84 -6.55 -15.56
CA HIS A 235 -7.78 -6.53 -17.02
C HIS A 235 -8.62 -7.69 -17.55
N GLY A 236 -9.22 -7.49 -18.72
CA GLY A 236 -10.00 -8.55 -19.36
C GLY A 236 -9.98 -8.46 -20.87
N CYS A 237 -10.33 -9.57 -21.50
CA CYS A 237 -10.54 -9.69 -22.93
C CYS A 237 -11.89 -10.33 -23.24
N PHE A 238 -12.48 -9.91 -24.36
CA PHE A 238 -13.78 -10.36 -24.82
C PHE A 238 -13.84 -10.37 -26.34
N SER A 239 -14.75 -11.14 -26.92
CA SER A 239 -15.01 -11.16 -28.36
C SER A 239 -16.41 -10.72 -28.72
N ASP A 240 -16.54 -10.05 -29.87
CA ASP A 240 -17.83 -9.78 -30.49
C ASP A 240 -18.38 -11.01 -31.24
N SER A 241 -19.58 -10.88 -31.81
CA SER A 241 -20.25 -11.93 -32.58
C SER A 241 -19.56 -12.32 -33.89
N LYS A 242 -18.56 -11.54 -34.33
CA LYS A 242 -17.72 -11.85 -35.49
C LYS A 242 -16.42 -12.56 -35.09
N GLY A 243 -16.19 -12.75 -33.79
CA GLY A 243 -14.97 -13.35 -33.25
C GLY A 243 -13.79 -12.38 -33.15
N ASN A 244 -14.00 -11.08 -33.36
CA ASN A 244 -12.93 -10.10 -33.10
C ASN A 244 -12.72 -9.98 -31.60
N ALA A 245 -11.46 -10.04 -31.16
CA ALA A 245 -11.10 -9.91 -29.76
C ALA A 245 -10.69 -8.48 -29.42
N TYR A 246 -11.14 -8.02 -28.25
CA TYR A 246 -10.83 -6.73 -27.66
C TYR A 246 -10.38 -6.95 -26.20
N GLY A 247 -9.65 -6.01 -25.63
CA GLY A 247 -9.24 -6.11 -24.24
C GLY A 247 -8.60 -4.85 -23.71
N GLY A 248 -8.56 -4.72 -22.38
CA GLY A 248 -8.03 -3.56 -21.68
C GLY A 248 -8.25 -3.64 -20.18
N HIS A 249 -7.99 -2.51 -19.50
CA HIS A 249 -8.34 -2.35 -18.10
C HIS A 249 -9.85 -2.16 -17.97
N LEU A 250 -10.54 -2.92 -17.12
CA LEU A 250 -11.97 -2.75 -16.94
C LEU A 250 -12.27 -1.40 -16.31
N ASN A 251 -13.13 -0.61 -16.95
CA ASN A 251 -13.65 0.61 -16.33
C ASN A 251 -14.50 0.26 -15.10
N LYS A 252 -14.56 1.18 -14.13
CA LYS A 252 -15.28 0.98 -12.86
C LYS A 252 -16.74 0.60 -13.05
N PHE A 253 -17.36 1.10 -14.11
CA PHE A 253 -18.75 0.86 -14.45
C PHE A 253 -18.90 0.53 -15.94
N GLY A 254 -20.01 -0.12 -16.29
CA GLY A 254 -20.40 -0.38 -17.67
C GLY A 254 -19.99 -1.74 -18.21
N ASN A 255 -19.55 -2.66 -17.34
CA ASN A 255 -19.26 -4.05 -17.69
C ASN A 255 -20.42 -4.92 -17.22
N ILE A 256 -21.45 -5.06 -18.05
CA ILE A 256 -22.75 -5.59 -17.61
C ILE A 256 -22.95 -7.03 -18.10
N VAL A 257 -23.22 -7.94 -17.17
CA VAL A 257 -23.41 -9.37 -17.44
C VAL A 257 -24.66 -9.62 -18.30
N LEU A 258 -24.51 -10.44 -19.34
CA LEU A 258 -25.59 -10.90 -20.20
C LEU A 258 -26.27 -12.13 -19.60
N ALA A 259 -25.59 -13.29 -19.55
CA ALA A 259 -26.17 -14.55 -19.09
C ALA A 259 -25.56 -15.05 -17.77
N THR A 260 -24.23 -15.13 -17.69
CA THR A 260 -23.48 -15.50 -16.49
C THR A 260 -22.07 -14.96 -16.58
N LEU A 261 -21.42 -14.73 -15.45
CA LEU A 261 -19.99 -14.55 -15.37
C LEU A 261 -19.48 -15.32 -14.15
N ASP A 262 -18.68 -16.35 -14.40
CA ASP A 262 -18.10 -17.20 -13.38
C ASP A 262 -16.67 -16.73 -13.10
N ILE A 263 -16.34 -16.61 -11.82
CA ILE A 263 -15.11 -16.00 -11.32
C ILE A 263 -14.50 -16.90 -10.26
N THR A 264 -13.20 -17.14 -10.35
CA THR A 264 -12.43 -17.81 -9.30
C THR A 264 -11.51 -16.81 -8.61
N ILE A 265 -11.63 -16.70 -7.29
CA ILE A 265 -10.83 -15.79 -6.47
C ILE A 265 -10.05 -16.59 -5.43
N ALA A 266 -8.75 -16.31 -5.28
CA ALA A 266 -7.90 -16.86 -4.22
C ALA A 266 -7.60 -15.81 -3.16
N LEU A 267 -7.74 -16.18 -1.89
CA LEU A 267 -7.37 -15.36 -0.74
C LEU A 267 -6.01 -15.86 -0.22
N PRO A 268 -4.95 -15.03 -0.28
CA PRO A 268 -3.65 -15.40 0.26
C PRO A 268 -3.70 -15.41 1.79
N LYS A 269 -2.94 -16.33 2.40
CA LYS A 269 -2.83 -16.43 3.86
C LYS A 269 -1.72 -15.53 4.38
N LYS A 270 -1.99 -14.74 5.44
CA LYS A 270 -0.99 -13.91 6.15
C LYS A 270 -0.17 -12.98 5.23
N THR A 271 -0.76 -12.47 4.15
CA THR A 271 -0.08 -11.53 3.25
C THR A 271 -0.99 -10.34 3.00
N ARG A 272 -0.42 -9.13 3.07
CA ARG A 272 -1.14 -7.91 2.68
C ARG A 272 -0.53 -7.34 1.43
N LEU A 273 -1.36 -7.18 0.40
CA LEU A 273 -1.00 -6.43 -0.79
C LEU A 273 -1.26 -4.94 -0.52
N ILE A 274 -0.35 -4.08 -0.95
CA ILE A 274 -0.55 -2.63 -0.95
C ILE A 274 -0.21 -2.04 -2.31
N ARG A 275 -0.84 -0.93 -2.63
CA ARG A 275 -0.57 -0.17 -3.84
C ARG A 275 0.22 1.09 -3.47
N MET A 276 1.36 1.31 -4.12
CA MET A 276 2.18 2.52 -3.93
C MET A 276 2.43 3.19 -5.27
N ILE A 277 2.51 4.51 -5.28
CA ILE A 277 2.87 5.25 -6.49
C ILE A 277 4.34 4.99 -6.79
N ASP A 278 4.60 4.42 -7.96
CA ASP A 278 5.93 4.35 -8.54
C ASP A 278 6.31 5.74 -9.06
N LYS A 279 7.43 6.28 -8.55
CA LYS A 279 7.87 7.65 -8.85
C LYS A 279 8.44 7.77 -10.26
N ASP A 280 8.87 6.69 -10.89
CA ASP A 280 9.49 6.72 -12.22
C ASP A 280 8.46 6.80 -13.34
N VAL A 281 7.27 6.21 -13.11
CA VAL A 281 6.17 6.14 -14.10
C VAL A 281 4.89 6.84 -13.63
N ASN A 282 4.88 7.39 -12.42
CA ASN A 282 3.77 8.11 -11.80
C ASN A 282 2.44 7.34 -11.81
N ILE A 283 2.51 6.01 -11.64
CA ILE A 283 1.35 5.14 -11.57
C ILE A 283 1.42 4.31 -10.29
N GLY A 284 0.27 4.02 -9.68
CA GLY A 284 0.22 3.10 -8.55
C GLY A 284 0.54 1.67 -8.99
N THR A 285 1.70 1.17 -8.58
CA THR A 285 2.16 -0.20 -8.77
C THR A 285 1.87 -1.05 -7.53
N MET A 286 1.91 -2.36 -7.72
CA MET A 286 1.63 -3.31 -6.65
C MET A 286 2.87 -3.65 -5.83
N TRP A 287 2.71 -3.75 -4.52
CA TRP A 287 3.75 -4.13 -3.57
C TRP A 287 3.19 -5.16 -2.58
N ILE A 288 3.98 -6.17 -2.23
CA ILE A 288 3.67 -7.09 -1.12
C ILE A 288 4.35 -6.56 0.12
N ILE A 289 3.60 -6.56 1.21
CA ILE A 289 4.15 -6.48 2.54
C ILE A 289 3.96 -7.86 3.20
N GLU A 290 5.07 -8.48 3.58
CA GLU A 290 5.08 -9.63 4.50
C GLU A 290 4.72 -9.20 5.93
#